data_AF-A0ABD1KLN1-F1
#
_entry.id   AF-A0ABD1KLN1-F1
#
_cell.length_a   1.000
_cell.length_b   1.000
_cell.length_c   1.000
_cell.angle_alpha   90.00
_cell.angle_beta   90.00
_cell.angle_gamma   90.00
#
_symmetry.space_group_name_H-M   'P 1'
#
loop_
_entity.id
_entity.type
_entity.pdbx_description
1 polymer ?
#
loop_
_entity_poly.entity_id
_entity_poly.type
_entity_poly.pdbx_seq_one_letter_code
_entity_poly.pdbx_strand_id
1 'polypeptide(L)'
;MDKWDSLKRSAGGGGGGGEEESSGMCQCKMGVYGDKCDDCHPGFFHFSSTGCQPCQCNNHSSYCHPQSGICVNCQGNTRGPACEECKYNFYRRPGSPLTAICTPCPCSSVTSTGSCHLDESGTPVCDQCKPEYQGPNCEQCRDGFYNADSICLPCNCSGNADPRTSPRTCHPDTGHCVSCINNTTGLHCERCRDGFAGDALTRTCRAIVIPTPELWTTPPPSSTSSSTSSSTPGLPMGYTNGTSAPSLTSSTAQALLTTLGPATDSTTAPPSVSWTQFNIIVLAVIIVVVVALMGVAGGVYTYREYQNRKLNAPFWTIELKEDNISFSSYHDSIPNADVSGLLEDEGGDVTPNGQLALSGPANLYKA
;
A
#
# COMPACT_ATOMS: atom_id res chain seq x y z
N MET A 1 43.43 35.35 -24.70
CA MET A 1 43.61 34.68 -23.40
C MET A 1 42.39 33.83 -23.22
N ASP A 2 42.51 32.56 -23.56
CA ASP A 2 41.39 31.64 -23.51
C ASP A 2 41.00 31.40 -22.05
N LYS A 3 39.70 31.25 -21.77
CA LYS A 3 39.16 31.04 -20.41
C LYS A 3 39.86 29.89 -19.67
N TRP A 4 40.42 28.93 -20.41
CA TRP A 4 41.15 27.76 -19.97
C TRP A 4 42.54 28.05 -19.39
N ASP A 5 43.24 29.08 -19.88
CA ASP A 5 44.57 29.46 -19.35
C ASP A 5 44.48 29.94 -17.91
N SER A 6 43.34 30.52 -17.53
CA SER A 6 43.10 30.98 -16.17
C SER A 6 42.96 29.83 -15.17
N LEU A 7 42.71 28.59 -15.61
CA LEU A 7 42.41 27.43 -14.76
C LEU A 7 43.58 26.44 -14.59
N LYS A 8 44.68 26.70 -15.28
CA LYS A 8 45.95 26.00 -15.08
C LYS A 8 46.75 26.75 -14.01
N ARG A 9 47.26 26.06 -12.99
CA ARG A 9 48.31 26.63 -12.15
C ARG A 9 49.59 26.63 -12.97
N SER A 10 50.23 27.79 -13.10
CA SER A 10 51.58 27.86 -13.67
C SER A 10 52.52 27.08 -12.77
N ALA A 11 53.18 26.05 -13.29
CA ALA A 11 54.31 25.43 -12.60
C ALA A 11 55.32 26.55 -12.36
N GLY A 12 55.60 26.85 -11.09
CA GLY A 12 56.58 27.87 -10.74
C GLY A 12 57.91 27.54 -11.40
N GLY A 13 58.37 28.41 -12.29
CA GLY A 13 59.68 28.29 -12.93
C GLY A 13 60.78 28.41 -11.88
N GLY A 14 61.50 27.32 -11.64
CA GLY A 14 62.83 27.31 -11.04
C GLY A 14 63.80 26.72 -12.06
N GLY A 15 64.71 27.54 -12.59
CA GLY A 15 65.68 27.11 -13.59
C GLY A 15 66.66 26.06 -13.09
N GLY A 16 66.95 25.07 -13.93
CA GLY A 16 67.99 24.07 -13.73
C GLY A 16 67.81 22.93 -14.73
N GLY A 17 68.75 22.77 -15.66
CA GLY A 17 68.68 21.80 -16.75
C GLY A 17 68.62 20.36 -16.24
N GLY A 18 67.63 19.64 -16.75
CA GLY A 18 67.42 18.21 -16.62
C GLY A 18 66.17 17.88 -17.41
N GLU A 19 66.29 17.06 -18.44
CA GLU A 19 65.16 16.48 -19.17
C GLU A 19 64.39 15.57 -18.21
N GLU A 20 63.56 16.15 -17.35
CA GLU A 20 62.43 15.45 -16.79
C GLU A 20 61.34 15.49 -17.85
N GLU A 21 60.96 14.32 -18.33
CA GLU A 21 59.75 14.08 -19.11
C GLU A 21 58.57 14.60 -18.28
N SER A 22 58.31 15.89 -18.41
CA SER A 22 57.15 16.55 -17.87
C SER A 22 55.99 15.96 -18.63
N SER A 23 55.42 14.89 -18.09
CA SER A 23 54.08 14.45 -18.43
C SER A 23 53.27 15.74 -18.51
N GLY A 24 52.82 16.13 -19.71
CA GLY A 24 52.25 17.44 -20.04
C GLY A 24 50.89 17.70 -19.37
N MET A 25 50.67 17.12 -18.20
CA MET A 25 49.50 17.20 -17.37
C MET A 25 49.42 18.60 -16.76
N CYS A 26 48.37 19.34 -17.13
CA CYS A 26 48.07 20.63 -16.54
C CYS A 26 47.73 20.47 -15.04
N GLN A 27 48.31 21.29 -14.15
CA GLN A 27 47.86 21.35 -12.76
C GLN A 27 46.54 22.13 -12.67
N CYS A 28 45.42 21.42 -12.57
CA CYS A 28 44.10 22.03 -12.54
C CYS A 28 43.79 22.74 -11.21
N LYS A 29 42.90 23.75 -11.27
CA LYS A 29 42.31 24.36 -10.06
C LYS A 29 41.36 23.39 -9.33
N MET A 30 40.95 23.77 -8.13
CA MET A 30 40.10 22.96 -7.27
C MET A 30 38.79 22.57 -7.96
N GLY A 31 38.43 21.29 -7.86
CA GLY A 31 37.20 20.74 -8.42
C GLY A 31 37.19 20.57 -9.94
N VAL A 32 38.30 20.85 -10.62
CA VAL A 32 38.46 20.72 -12.08
C VAL A 32 39.45 19.60 -12.39
N TYR A 33 39.19 18.83 -13.46
CA TYR A 33 40.05 17.74 -13.93
C TYR A 33 40.08 17.68 -15.46
N GLY A 34 40.82 16.71 -16.01
CA GLY A 34 41.05 16.53 -17.44
C GLY A 34 42.40 17.08 -17.89
N ASP A 35 42.91 16.59 -19.02
CA ASP A 35 44.23 16.98 -19.55
C ASP A 35 44.34 18.49 -19.80
N LYS A 36 43.20 19.12 -20.12
CA LYS A 36 43.07 20.56 -20.40
C LYS A 36 42.44 21.35 -19.25
N CYS A 37 42.08 20.70 -18.14
CA CYS A 37 41.37 21.30 -17.02
C CYS A 37 40.04 21.94 -17.45
N ASP A 38 39.27 21.23 -18.26
CA ASP A 38 38.05 21.70 -18.89
C ASP A 38 36.76 21.10 -18.31
N ASP A 39 36.87 20.09 -17.44
CA ASP A 39 35.73 19.39 -16.84
C ASP A 39 35.70 19.50 -15.31
N CYS A 40 34.49 19.49 -14.73
CA CYS A 40 34.32 19.42 -13.28
C CYS A 40 34.46 17.98 -12.77
N HIS A 41 35.26 17.80 -11.72
CA HIS A 41 35.41 16.50 -11.07
C HIS A 41 34.04 15.96 -10.63
N PRO A 42 33.80 14.63 -10.66
CA PRO A 42 32.59 14.06 -10.07
C PRO A 42 32.36 14.57 -8.65
N GLY A 43 31.15 15.06 -8.38
CA GLY A 43 30.80 15.72 -7.12
C GLY A 43 31.02 17.24 -7.11
N PHE A 44 31.37 17.84 -8.25
CA PHE A 44 31.47 19.28 -8.45
C PHE A 44 30.62 19.74 -9.65
N PHE A 45 30.19 21.00 -9.62
CA PHE A 45 29.39 21.63 -10.66
C PHE A 45 29.79 23.10 -10.87
N HIS A 46 29.20 23.75 -11.86
CA HIS A 46 29.36 25.18 -12.13
C HIS A 46 30.82 25.57 -12.49
N PHE A 47 31.22 25.22 -13.71
CA PHE A 47 32.54 25.51 -14.26
C PHE A 47 32.78 27.02 -14.44
N SER A 48 33.74 27.57 -13.70
CA SER A 48 34.06 29.01 -13.69
C SER A 48 35.58 29.26 -13.71
N SER A 49 36.03 30.51 -13.84
CA SER A 49 37.46 30.86 -13.84
C SER A 49 38.17 30.61 -12.51
N THR A 50 37.45 30.37 -11.42
CA THR A 50 38.00 30.01 -10.11
C THR A 50 38.06 28.50 -9.86
N GLY A 51 37.44 27.70 -10.72
CA GLY A 51 37.29 26.25 -10.58
C GLY A 51 35.82 25.83 -10.61
N CYS A 52 35.55 24.63 -10.11
CA CYS A 52 34.19 24.12 -9.90
C CYS A 52 33.82 24.14 -8.41
N GLN A 53 32.52 24.23 -8.12
CA GLN A 53 31.97 24.23 -6.76
C GLN A 53 31.49 22.84 -6.36
N PRO A 54 31.63 22.42 -5.09
CA PRO A 54 31.16 21.11 -4.65
C PRO A 54 29.63 21.04 -4.67
N CYS A 55 29.08 19.87 -5.02
CA CYS A 55 27.64 19.62 -4.99
C CYS A 55 27.05 19.81 -3.58
N GLN A 56 25.87 20.42 -3.49
CA GLN A 56 25.18 20.71 -2.23
C GLN A 56 23.93 19.85 -2.06
N CYS A 57 24.12 18.55 -1.83
CA CYS A 57 23.03 17.57 -1.80
C CYS A 57 22.57 17.15 -0.40
N ASN A 58 22.74 18.03 0.60
CA ASN A 58 22.37 17.77 2.00
C ASN A 58 22.91 16.43 2.56
N ASN A 59 24.08 15.99 2.09
CA ASN A 59 24.68 14.69 2.44
C ASN A 59 23.84 13.44 2.06
N HIS A 60 22.86 13.61 1.17
CA HIS A 60 22.04 12.51 0.61
C HIS A 60 22.52 12.08 -0.79
N SER A 61 23.48 12.80 -1.37
CA SER A 61 24.20 12.37 -2.56
C SER A 61 25.59 13.00 -2.58
N SER A 62 26.57 12.31 -3.16
CA SER A 62 27.89 12.84 -3.46
C SER A 62 28.02 13.30 -4.91
N TYR A 63 26.97 13.12 -5.73
CA TYR A 63 26.99 13.41 -7.15
C TYR A 63 25.84 14.33 -7.54
N CYS A 64 26.13 15.27 -8.42
CA CYS A 64 25.16 16.15 -9.04
C CYS A 64 25.51 16.36 -10.51
N HIS A 65 24.55 16.86 -11.27
CA HIS A 65 24.74 17.18 -12.66
C HIS A 65 25.76 18.33 -12.81
N PRO A 66 26.80 18.19 -13.65
CA PRO A 66 27.97 19.08 -13.65
C PRO A 66 27.66 20.52 -14.07
N GLN A 67 26.59 20.74 -14.85
CA GLN A 67 26.18 22.07 -15.29
C GLN A 67 25.13 22.71 -14.37
N SER A 68 24.15 21.94 -13.90
CA SER A 68 22.98 22.46 -13.19
C SER A 68 23.09 22.38 -11.68
N GLY A 69 24.00 21.55 -11.15
CA GLY A 69 24.14 21.31 -9.71
C GLY A 69 23.02 20.47 -9.11
N ILE A 70 22.07 19.98 -9.92
CA ILE A 70 20.96 19.15 -9.47
C ILE A 70 21.48 17.79 -9.03
N CYS A 71 21.21 17.43 -7.79
CA CYS A 71 21.64 16.18 -7.18
C CYS A 71 20.99 14.97 -7.85
N VAL A 72 21.79 13.95 -8.08
CA VAL A 72 21.33 12.69 -8.67
C VAL A 72 21.37 11.57 -7.63
N ASN A 73 20.47 10.60 -7.77
CA ASN A 73 20.40 9.42 -6.89
C ASN A 73 20.32 9.76 -5.38
N CYS A 74 19.43 10.68 -5.00
CA CYS A 74 19.17 11.04 -3.61
C CYS A 74 18.85 9.81 -2.73
N GLN A 75 19.68 9.61 -1.71
CA GLN A 75 19.59 8.55 -0.71
C GLN A 75 18.72 8.98 0.48
N GLY A 76 18.53 8.09 1.46
CA GLY A 76 17.81 8.45 2.69
C GLY A 76 16.34 8.80 2.47
N ASN A 77 15.71 8.27 1.42
CA ASN A 77 14.33 8.56 1.03
C ASN A 77 14.04 10.04 0.75
N THR A 78 15.05 10.76 0.24
CA THR A 78 14.93 12.18 -0.13
C THR A 78 14.76 12.38 -1.63
N ARG A 79 14.30 13.56 -2.03
CA ARG A 79 14.14 14.01 -3.42
C ARG A 79 14.32 15.53 -3.50
N GLY A 80 14.23 16.07 -4.71
CA GLY A 80 14.41 17.50 -4.98
C GLY A 80 15.81 17.83 -5.49
N PRO A 81 16.03 19.06 -6.01
CA PRO A 81 17.29 19.47 -6.59
C PRO A 81 18.51 19.35 -5.67
N ALA A 82 18.33 19.48 -4.37
CA ALA A 82 19.36 19.37 -3.33
C ALA A 82 19.10 18.19 -2.38
N CYS A 83 18.20 17.25 -2.73
CA CYS A 83 17.74 16.18 -1.85
C CYS A 83 17.14 16.69 -0.52
N GLU A 84 16.47 17.84 -0.56
CA GLU A 84 15.94 18.57 0.59
C GLU A 84 14.54 18.11 0.99
N GLU A 85 13.78 17.53 0.06
CA GLU A 85 12.43 17.03 0.30
C GLU A 85 12.42 15.54 0.62
N CYS A 86 11.35 15.06 1.25
CA CYS A 86 11.10 13.63 1.39
C CYS A 86 10.36 13.07 0.17
N LYS A 87 10.64 11.81 -0.17
CA LYS A 87 9.87 11.05 -1.15
C LYS A 87 8.43 10.85 -0.66
N TYR A 88 7.53 10.52 -1.59
CA TYR A 88 6.15 10.17 -1.28
C TYR A 88 6.08 9.03 -0.25
N ASN A 89 5.16 9.12 0.71
CA ASN A 89 5.03 8.22 1.88
C ASN A 89 6.16 8.31 2.91
N PHE A 90 7.01 9.33 2.83
CA PHE A 90 8.03 9.60 3.85
C PHE A 90 7.91 11.05 4.34
N TYR A 91 8.27 11.24 5.60
CA TYR A 91 8.28 12.53 6.25
C TYR A 91 9.57 12.72 7.06
N ARG A 92 9.89 13.97 7.37
CA ARG A 92 11.02 14.34 8.21
C ARG A 92 10.48 14.78 9.57
N ARG A 93 11.09 14.31 10.68
CA ARG A 93 10.64 14.70 12.03
C ARG A 93 10.82 16.20 12.27
N PRO A 94 9.90 16.86 12.99
CA PRO A 94 10.04 18.28 13.34
C PRO A 94 11.39 18.56 14.00
N GLY A 95 12.04 19.64 13.59
CA GLY A 95 13.34 20.07 14.13
C GLY A 95 14.55 19.25 13.69
N SER A 96 14.38 18.21 12.86
CA SER A 96 15.53 17.48 12.33
C SER A 96 16.19 18.22 11.15
N PRO A 97 17.53 18.15 11.03
CA PRO A 97 18.26 18.85 9.97
C PRO A 97 17.94 18.28 8.59
N LEU A 98 18.19 19.04 7.52
CA LEU A 98 18.01 18.55 6.13
C LEU A 98 18.89 17.34 5.81
N THR A 99 20.00 17.17 6.52
CA THR A 99 20.89 15.99 6.41
C THR A 99 20.30 14.72 7.04
N ALA A 100 19.20 14.83 7.79
CA ALA A 100 18.50 13.67 8.33
C ALA A 100 17.74 12.93 7.22
N ILE A 101 17.78 11.61 7.29
CA ILE A 101 17.00 10.73 6.42
C ILE A 101 15.50 10.88 6.69
N CYS A 102 14.68 10.62 5.67
CA CYS A 102 13.24 10.61 5.81
C CYS A 102 12.72 9.26 6.32
N THR A 103 11.79 9.33 7.26
CA THR A 103 11.11 8.19 7.90
C THR A 103 9.79 7.87 7.21
N PRO A 104 9.39 6.59 7.11
CA PRO A 104 8.13 6.21 6.48
C PRO A 104 6.95 6.76 7.29
N CYS A 105 5.91 7.20 6.58
CA CYS A 105 4.66 7.63 7.17
C CYS A 105 3.99 6.45 7.92
N PRO A 106 3.38 6.68 9.10
CA PRO A 106 2.61 5.66 9.82
C PRO A 106 1.21 5.45 9.19
N CYS A 107 1.14 5.40 7.86
CA CYS A 107 -0.08 5.36 7.06
C CYS A 107 -0.09 4.08 6.23
N SER A 108 -1.08 3.22 6.45
CA SER A 108 -1.24 1.99 5.67
C SER A 108 -1.82 2.30 4.29
N SER A 109 -1.18 1.82 3.22
CA SER A 109 -1.73 1.89 1.86
C SER A 109 -3.03 1.08 1.68
N VAL A 110 -3.36 0.21 2.65
CA VAL A 110 -4.62 -0.53 2.68
C VAL A 110 -5.77 0.34 3.18
N THR A 111 -5.52 1.29 4.08
CA THR A 111 -6.55 2.12 4.71
C THR A 111 -6.49 3.60 4.29
N SER A 112 -5.43 4.02 3.61
CA SER A 112 -5.18 5.38 3.15
C SER A 112 -4.38 5.43 1.84
N THR A 113 -4.00 6.62 1.40
CA THR A 113 -3.04 6.84 0.30
C THR A 113 -1.61 6.43 0.65
N GLY A 114 -1.29 6.28 1.95
CA GLY A 114 0.05 6.01 2.46
C GLY A 114 0.90 7.26 2.72
N SER A 115 0.45 8.44 2.25
CA SER A 115 1.16 9.71 2.43
C SER A 115 0.68 10.46 3.66
N CYS A 116 1.56 11.28 4.23
CA CYS A 116 1.30 12.04 5.45
C CYS A 116 1.92 13.43 5.43
N HIS A 117 1.32 14.34 6.17
CA HIS A 117 1.86 15.64 6.53
C HIS A 117 2.00 15.74 8.05
N LEU A 118 2.72 16.76 8.52
CA LEU A 118 2.84 17.05 9.95
C LEU A 118 1.73 18.02 10.37
N ASP A 119 1.03 17.70 11.45
CA ASP A 119 0.08 18.63 12.09
C ASP A 119 0.81 19.74 12.88
N GLU A 120 0.05 20.63 13.52
CA GLU A 120 0.58 21.73 14.33
C GLU A 120 1.45 21.25 15.51
N SER A 121 1.24 20.03 15.98
CA SER A 121 2.04 19.42 17.06
C SER A 121 3.32 18.75 16.54
N GLY A 122 3.48 18.65 15.22
CA GLY A 122 4.58 17.94 14.58
C GLY A 122 4.38 16.43 14.53
N THR A 123 3.14 15.95 14.66
CA THR A 123 2.77 14.54 14.54
C THR A 123 2.39 14.24 13.09
N PRO A 124 2.87 13.12 12.51
CA PRO A 124 2.46 12.73 11.16
C PRO A 124 0.99 12.29 11.13
N VAL A 125 0.22 12.85 10.20
CA VAL A 125 -1.19 12.57 9.96
C VAL A 125 -1.38 12.22 8.49
N CYS A 126 -2.13 11.17 8.18
CA CYS A 126 -2.36 10.73 6.81
C CYS A 126 -3.15 11.77 6.02
N ASP A 127 -2.75 12.01 4.77
CA ASP A 127 -3.37 13.04 3.93
C ASP A 127 -4.81 12.69 3.55
N GLN A 128 -5.06 11.40 3.27
CA GLN A 128 -6.37 10.94 2.83
C GLN A 128 -6.61 9.48 3.23
N CYS A 129 -7.58 9.28 4.13
CA CYS A 129 -8.12 7.96 4.44
C CYS A 129 -9.08 7.48 3.35
N LYS A 130 -9.18 6.16 3.18
CA LYS A 130 -10.24 5.54 2.40
C LYS A 130 -11.61 5.80 3.04
N PRO A 131 -12.72 5.70 2.28
CA PRO A 131 -14.05 6.10 2.75
C PRO A 131 -14.51 5.41 4.04
N GLU A 132 -14.11 4.16 4.26
CA GLU A 132 -14.53 3.36 5.41
C GLU A 132 -13.71 3.62 6.68
N TYR A 133 -12.61 4.37 6.56
CA TYR A 133 -11.62 4.58 7.61
C TYR A 133 -11.55 6.07 8.02
N GLN A 134 -11.12 6.30 9.26
CA GLN A 134 -10.91 7.61 9.87
C GLN A 134 -9.80 7.54 10.94
N GLY A 135 -9.51 8.67 11.57
CA GLY A 135 -8.42 8.82 12.54
C GLY A 135 -7.17 9.42 11.89
N PRO A 136 -6.19 9.87 12.71
CA PRO A 136 -4.98 10.53 12.21
C PRO A 136 -4.14 9.60 11.32
N ASN A 137 -4.17 8.28 11.57
CA ASN A 137 -3.43 7.28 10.82
C ASN A 137 -4.34 6.36 9.99
N CYS A 138 -5.62 6.72 9.83
CA CYS A 138 -6.64 5.90 9.16
C CYS A 138 -6.77 4.49 9.76
N GLU A 139 -6.66 4.41 11.09
CA GLU A 139 -6.64 3.17 11.87
C GLU A 139 -8.00 2.82 12.49
N GLN A 140 -8.97 3.74 12.41
CA GLN A 140 -10.31 3.56 12.98
C GLN A 140 -11.35 3.44 11.88
N CYS A 141 -12.42 2.69 12.14
CA CYS A 141 -13.55 2.67 11.24
C CYS A 141 -14.35 3.96 11.33
N ARG A 142 -14.81 4.44 10.18
CA ARG A 142 -15.69 5.60 10.10
C ARG A 142 -17.02 5.30 10.77
N ASP A 143 -17.68 6.33 11.29
CA ASP A 143 -19.08 6.23 11.71
C ASP A 143 -19.95 5.58 10.62
N GLY A 144 -20.76 4.59 11.01
CA GLY A 144 -21.50 3.74 10.07
C GLY A 144 -20.75 2.48 9.62
N PHE A 145 -19.52 2.28 10.11
CA PHE A 145 -18.73 1.08 9.91
C PHE A 145 -18.24 0.51 11.26
N TYR A 146 -17.94 -0.78 11.27
CA TYR A 146 -17.35 -1.49 12.40
C TYR A 146 -16.18 -2.34 11.92
N ASN A 147 -15.25 -2.63 12.83
CA ASN A 147 -14.08 -3.44 12.60
C ASN A 147 -14.45 -4.92 12.64
N ALA A 148 -14.25 -5.61 11.53
CA ALA A 148 -14.27 -7.06 11.43
C ALA A 148 -12.89 -7.52 10.92
N ASP A 149 -12.12 -8.17 11.79
CA ASP A 149 -10.79 -8.72 11.46
C ASP A 149 -9.82 -7.70 10.81
N SER A 150 -9.76 -6.49 11.35
CA SER A 150 -8.90 -5.37 10.87
C SER A 150 -9.36 -4.72 9.56
N ILE A 151 -10.60 -4.99 9.13
CA ILE A 151 -11.23 -4.36 7.97
C ILE A 151 -12.53 -3.68 8.42
N CYS A 152 -12.80 -2.50 7.90
CA CYS A 152 -14.02 -1.77 8.21
C CYS A 152 -15.18 -2.21 7.32
N LEU A 153 -16.21 -2.79 7.93
CA LEU A 153 -17.44 -3.23 7.27
C LEU A 153 -18.62 -2.33 7.65
N PRO A 154 -19.58 -2.09 6.74
CA PRO A 154 -20.73 -1.24 7.02
C PRO A 154 -21.62 -1.85 8.11
N CYS A 155 -22.14 -1.00 8.99
CA CYS A 155 -23.15 -1.38 9.96
C CYS A 155 -24.42 -1.86 9.25
N ASN A 156 -24.95 -3.02 9.64
CA ASN A 156 -26.27 -3.47 9.20
C ASN A 156 -27.28 -3.28 10.33
N CYS A 157 -28.05 -2.19 10.30
CA CYS A 157 -29.11 -1.92 11.26
C CYS A 157 -30.50 -2.13 10.66
N SER A 158 -30.64 -3.03 9.68
CA SER A 158 -31.92 -3.36 9.02
C SER A 158 -32.66 -2.14 8.45
N GLY A 159 -31.94 -1.06 8.11
CA GLY A 159 -32.53 0.21 7.68
C GLY A 159 -33.30 0.98 8.78
N ASN A 160 -33.10 0.61 10.04
CA ASN A 160 -33.69 1.19 11.25
C ASN A 160 -32.67 1.95 12.10
N ALA A 161 -31.70 2.58 11.45
CA ALA A 161 -30.82 3.58 12.04
C ALA A 161 -30.80 4.85 11.18
N ASP A 162 -30.68 6.02 11.80
CA ASP A 162 -30.54 7.30 11.12
C ASP A 162 -29.26 8.02 11.60
N PRO A 163 -28.23 8.13 10.74
CA PRO A 163 -26.98 8.82 11.04
C PRO A 163 -27.14 10.29 11.44
N ARG A 164 -28.25 10.93 11.05
CA ARG A 164 -28.54 12.32 11.43
C ARG A 164 -28.96 12.45 12.89
N THR A 165 -29.55 11.40 13.46
CA THR A 165 -30.03 11.39 14.84
C THR A 165 -28.96 10.88 15.80
N SER A 166 -28.14 9.93 15.37
CA SER A 166 -26.99 9.42 16.13
C SER A 166 -25.79 9.28 15.19
N PRO A 167 -24.72 10.07 15.38
CA PRO A 167 -23.50 9.93 14.58
C PRO A 167 -22.93 8.50 14.65
N ARG A 168 -22.94 7.92 15.85
CA ARG A 168 -22.60 6.51 16.07
C ARG A 168 -23.81 5.64 15.70
N THR A 169 -23.75 5.04 14.51
CA THR A 169 -24.79 4.13 14.00
C THR A 169 -24.73 2.76 14.68
N CYS A 170 -23.52 2.20 14.79
CA CYS A 170 -23.27 0.94 15.50
C CYS A 170 -21.96 0.99 16.31
N HIS A 171 -21.78 0.00 17.18
CA HIS A 171 -20.59 -0.15 18.01
C HIS A 171 -19.38 -0.52 17.13
N PRO A 172 -18.22 0.16 17.29
CA PRO A 172 -17.09 0.05 16.39
C PRO A 172 -16.46 -1.35 16.35
N ASP A 173 -16.48 -2.12 17.44
CA ASP A 173 -15.83 -3.45 17.47
C ASP A 173 -16.80 -4.61 17.23
N THR A 174 -18.09 -4.39 17.39
CA THR A 174 -19.06 -5.49 17.45
C THR A 174 -20.16 -5.39 16.39
N GLY A 175 -20.30 -4.23 15.73
CA GLY A 175 -21.34 -4.00 14.73
C GLY A 175 -22.76 -3.84 15.29
N HIS A 176 -22.95 -3.89 16.60
CA HIS A 176 -24.25 -3.77 17.25
C HIS A 176 -24.81 -2.35 17.14
N CYS A 177 -26.05 -2.24 16.69
CA CYS A 177 -26.72 -0.96 16.51
C CYS A 177 -27.05 -0.32 17.86
N VAL A 178 -26.71 0.96 18.04
CA VAL A 178 -26.81 1.64 19.35
C VAL A 178 -28.03 2.54 19.49
N SER A 179 -28.72 2.86 18.39
CA SER A 179 -29.89 3.74 18.40
C SER A 179 -30.89 3.34 17.33
N CYS A 180 -31.74 2.36 17.68
CA CYS A 180 -32.79 1.86 16.81
C CYS A 180 -33.97 2.85 16.72
N ILE A 181 -34.39 3.15 15.48
CA ILE A 181 -35.58 3.98 15.21
C ILE A 181 -36.80 3.11 14.87
N ASN A 182 -37.95 3.72 14.54
CA ASN A 182 -39.19 3.02 14.16
C ASN A 182 -39.70 2.01 15.20
N ASN A 183 -39.47 2.28 16.49
CA ASN A 183 -39.86 1.39 17.59
C ASN A 183 -39.29 -0.04 17.45
N THR A 184 -38.06 -0.15 16.95
CA THR A 184 -37.34 -1.42 16.80
C THR A 184 -36.32 -1.65 17.90
N THR A 185 -35.87 -2.89 18.02
CA THR A 185 -34.86 -3.39 18.96
C THR A 185 -34.13 -4.58 18.34
N GLY A 186 -33.16 -5.14 19.08
CA GLY A 186 -32.27 -6.20 18.60
C GLY A 186 -30.88 -5.68 18.25
N LEU A 187 -29.97 -6.61 17.92
CA LEU A 187 -28.56 -6.32 17.65
C LEU A 187 -28.38 -5.52 16.35
N HIS A 188 -29.31 -5.69 15.42
CA HIS A 188 -29.38 -5.08 14.10
C HIS A 188 -30.70 -4.31 13.89
N CYS A 189 -31.38 -3.92 14.98
CA CYS A 189 -32.70 -3.27 14.93
C CYS A 189 -33.73 -4.07 14.11
N GLU A 190 -33.66 -5.39 14.21
CA GLU A 190 -34.36 -6.36 13.37
C GLU A 190 -35.72 -6.82 13.93
N ARG A 191 -36.08 -6.39 15.14
CA ARG A 191 -37.31 -6.77 15.83
C ARG A 191 -38.08 -5.54 16.32
N CYS A 192 -39.40 -5.65 16.50
CA CYS A 192 -40.14 -4.59 17.19
C CYS A 192 -39.79 -4.59 18.68
N ARG A 193 -39.69 -3.41 19.29
CA ARG A 193 -39.45 -3.28 20.72
C ARG A 193 -40.67 -3.76 21.52
N ASP A 194 -40.45 -4.06 22.80
CA ASP A 194 -41.53 -4.47 23.70
C ASP A 194 -42.69 -3.46 23.71
N GLY A 195 -43.91 -3.98 23.65
CA GLY A 195 -45.13 -3.17 23.52
C GLY A 195 -45.49 -2.78 22.08
N PHE A 196 -44.71 -3.18 21.08
CA PHE A 196 -45.00 -2.98 19.67
C PHE A 196 -45.07 -4.31 18.90
N ALA A 197 -45.98 -4.40 17.93
CA ALA A 197 -46.13 -5.54 17.04
C ALA A 197 -46.21 -5.09 15.58
N GLY A 198 -45.82 -5.97 14.65
CA GLY A 198 -45.73 -5.68 13.22
C GLY A 198 -44.45 -6.28 12.63
N ASP A 199 -43.98 -5.71 11.52
CA ASP A 199 -42.73 -6.08 10.87
C ASP A 199 -41.71 -4.94 10.94
N ALA A 200 -40.58 -5.21 11.59
CA ALA A 200 -39.50 -4.24 11.78
C ALA A 200 -38.76 -3.91 10.48
N LEU A 201 -38.66 -4.84 9.53
CA LEU A 201 -37.94 -4.64 8.27
C LEU A 201 -38.68 -3.70 7.32
N THR A 202 -40.02 -3.69 7.42
CA THR A 202 -40.90 -2.78 6.67
C THR A 202 -41.31 -1.54 7.47
N ARG A 203 -40.77 -1.35 8.68
CA ARG A 203 -41.04 -0.20 9.57
C ARG A 203 -42.50 -0.09 10.02
N THR A 204 -43.17 -1.23 10.24
CA THR A 204 -44.59 -1.29 10.59
C THR A 204 -44.87 -1.62 12.06
N CYS A 205 -43.87 -1.46 12.94
CA CYS A 205 -44.04 -1.67 14.40
C CYS A 205 -45.02 -0.65 14.99
N ARG A 206 -46.21 -1.12 15.38
CA ARG A 206 -47.30 -0.34 15.99
C ARG A 206 -47.53 -0.77 17.43
N ALA A 207 -47.93 0.16 18.28
CA ALA A 207 -48.20 -0.12 19.68
C ALA A 207 -49.31 -1.18 19.81
N ILE A 208 -49.08 -2.18 20.67
CA ILE A 208 -50.07 -3.19 21.00
C ILE A 208 -51.11 -2.51 21.90
N VAL A 209 -52.29 -2.24 21.36
CA VAL A 209 -53.43 -1.82 22.16
C VAL A 209 -53.98 -3.07 22.83
N ILE A 210 -53.60 -3.30 24.08
CA ILE A 210 -54.32 -4.27 24.91
C ILE A 210 -55.64 -3.59 25.25
N PRO A 211 -56.81 -4.06 24.75
CA PRO A 211 -58.06 -3.56 25.25
C PRO A 211 -58.07 -3.85 26.75
N THR A 212 -58.07 -2.80 27.56
CA THR A 212 -58.46 -2.93 28.96
C THR A 212 -59.81 -3.65 28.92
N PRO A 213 -59.98 -4.82 29.54
CA PRO A 213 -61.32 -5.38 29.67
C PRO A 213 -62.13 -4.28 30.34
N GLU A 214 -63.14 -3.77 29.62
CA GLU A 214 -64.11 -2.87 30.22
C GLU A 214 -64.56 -3.56 31.50
N LEU A 215 -64.32 -2.88 32.61
CA LEU A 215 -64.79 -3.30 33.91
C LEU A 215 -66.32 -3.39 33.77
N TRP A 216 -66.85 -4.58 33.49
CA TRP A 216 -68.30 -4.81 33.52
C TRP A 216 -68.76 -4.46 34.92
N THR A 217 -69.36 -3.28 35.02
CA THR A 217 -70.08 -2.78 36.18
C THR A 217 -71.29 -3.68 36.39
N THR A 218 -71.09 -4.80 37.07
CA THR A 218 -72.19 -5.51 37.73
C THR A 218 -72.84 -4.57 38.74
N PRO A 219 -74.17 -4.37 38.70
CA PRO A 219 -74.86 -3.53 39.68
C PRO A 219 -74.71 -4.11 41.10
N PRO A 220 -74.69 -3.26 42.13
CA PRO A 220 -74.38 -3.68 43.50
C PRO A 220 -75.48 -4.57 44.08
N PRO A 221 -75.17 -5.70 44.75
CA PRO A 221 -76.09 -6.30 45.68
C PRO A 221 -76.17 -5.44 46.94
N SER A 222 -77.40 -5.20 47.37
CA SER A 222 -77.78 -4.57 48.62
C SER A 222 -77.16 -5.31 49.82
N SER A 223 -76.49 -4.50 50.65
CA SER A 223 -76.16 -4.67 52.07
C SER A 223 -76.63 -5.95 52.79
N THR A 224 -75.68 -6.66 53.40
CA THR A 224 -75.80 -7.05 54.82
C THR A 224 -74.41 -7.06 55.48
N SER A 225 -74.31 -6.31 56.58
CA SER A 225 -73.22 -6.22 57.56
C SER A 225 -72.60 -7.58 57.94
N SER A 226 -71.30 -7.71 58.19
CA SER A 226 -70.72 -7.30 59.47
C SER A 226 -69.19 -7.49 59.53
N SER A 227 -68.59 -6.69 60.39
CA SER A 227 -67.18 -6.38 60.67
C SER A 227 -66.39 -7.42 61.48
N THR A 228 -65.07 -7.56 61.21
CA THR A 228 -63.96 -7.62 62.21
C THR A 228 -62.60 -7.74 61.45
N SER A 229 -61.77 -6.69 61.40
CA SER A 229 -60.62 -6.35 62.29
C SER A 229 -59.30 -7.11 62.01
N SER A 230 -58.27 -6.34 61.57
CA SER A 230 -56.82 -6.39 61.94
C SER A 230 -56.09 -7.76 61.94
N SER A 231 -54.89 -7.96 61.39
CA SER A 231 -53.61 -7.27 61.68
C SER A 231 -52.50 -7.92 60.81
N THR A 232 -51.50 -7.17 60.36
CA THR A 232 -50.11 -7.66 60.17
C THR A 232 -49.45 -7.83 61.57
N PRO A 233 -48.20 -8.35 61.78
CA PRO A 233 -47.07 -8.62 60.87
C PRO A 233 -46.27 -9.94 61.13
N GLY A 234 -45.20 -10.20 60.38
CA GLY A 234 -44.10 -11.09 60.85
C GLY A 234 -43.29 -11.84 59.78
N LEU A 235 -42.09 -11.34 59.49
CA LEU A 235 -40.90 -12.06 58.96
C LEU A 235 -40.37 -13.08 60.03
N PRO A 236 -39.34 -13.97 59.81
CA PRO A 236 -38.17 -13.82 58.92
C PRO A 236 -37.52 -15.09 58.30
N MET A 237 -36.37 -14.81 57.65
CA MET A 237 -35.31 -15.62 57.01
C MET A 237 -34.88 -16.95 57.67
N GLY A 238 -34.37 -17.86 56.82
CA GLY A 238 -33.51 -18.99 57.22
C GLY A 238 -32.85 -19.72 56.04
N TYR A 239 -31.52 -19.72 56.01
CA TYR A 239 -30.56 -20.21 55.00
C TYR A 239 -30.49 -21.74 54.83
N THR A 240 -29.94 -22.25 53.71
CA THR A 240 -28.66 -23.02 53.68
C THR A 240 -28.18 -23.44 52.27
N ASN A 241 -26.84 -23.51 52.17
CA ASN A 241 -25.90 -23.73 51.06
C ASN A 241 -25.99 -25.06 50.29
N GLY A 242 -25.37 -25.10 49.09
CA GLY A 242 -24.60 -26.29 48.66
C GLY A 242 -24.41 -26.55 47.15
N THR A 243 -23.43 -25.86 46.55
CA THR A 243 -22.39 -26.35 45.60
C THR A 243 -22.67 -27.51 44.62
N SER A 244 -22.52 -27.26 43.31
CA SER A 244 -21.46 -27.79 42.41
C SER A 244 -21.87 -27.80 40.92
N ALA A 245 -20.97 -27.28 40.06
CA ALA A 245 -20.96 -27.47 38.60
C ALA A 245 -20.30 -28.85 38.27
N PRO A 246 -20.34 -29.41 37.04
CA PRO A 246 -19.70 -28.79 35.87
C PRO A 246 -20.35 -29.07 34.49
N SER A 247 -19.58 -28.69 33.48
CA SER A 247 -19.75 -28.41 32.06
C SER A 247 -19.81 -29.55 31.04
N LEU A 248 -20.21 -29.17 29.80
CA LEU A 248 -19.78 -29.64 28.45
C LEU A 248 -19.89 -31.13 28.10
N THR A 249 -20.66 -31.49 27.07
CA THR A 249 -20.16 -32.04 25.77
C THR A 249 -21.27 -32.56 24.85
N SER A 250 -20.94 -32.52 23.57
CA SER A 250 -21.59 -32.95 22.32
C SER A 250 -22.32 -34.30 22.34
N SER A 251 -23.50 -34.36 21.72
CA SER A 251 -24.17 -35.63 21.39
C SER A 251 -24.21 -35.86 19.88
N THR A 252 -23.41 -36.82 19.45
CA THR A 252 -23.40 -37.50 18.15
C THR A 252 -24.74 -38.21 17.89
N ALA A 253 -25.36 -37.97 16.72
CA ALA A 253 -26.44 -38.81 16.21
C ALA A 253 -25.83 -40.02 15.50
N GLN A 254 -26.00 -41.21 16.07
CA GLN A 254 -25.61 -42.48 15.46
C GLN A 254 -26.75 -43.06 14.64
N ALA A 255 -26.36 -43.64 13.51
CA ALA A 255 -27.17 -44.28 12.50
C ALA A 255 -27.94 -45.50 13.02
N LEU A 256 -29.18 -45.65 12.55
CA LEU A 256 -29.89 -46.92 12.53
C LEU A 256 -29.74 -47.54 11.14
N LEU A 257 -29.14 -48.73 11.09
CA LEU A 257 -29.10 -49.62 9.94
C LEU A 257 -30.44 -50.36 9.80
N THR A 258 -31.07 -50.27 8.63
CA THR A 258 -31.99 -51.31 8.14
C THR A 258 -31.78 -51.49 6.64
N THR A 259 -31.32 -52.69 6.30
CA THR A 259 -31.15 -53.29 4.97
C THR A 259 -32.49 -53.68 4.35
N LEU A 260 -32.68 -53.46 3.03
CA LEU A 260 -33.52 -54.27 2.13
C LEU A 260 -33.32 -53.88 0.65
N GLY A 261 -32.74 -54.80 -0.14
CA GLY A 261 -33.17 -55.22 -1.49
C GLY A 261 -33.08 -54.27 -2.71
N PRO A 262 -32.54 -54.72 -3.87
CA PRO A 262 -32.31 -53.88 -5.05
C PRO A 262 -33.50 -53.85 -6.00
N ALA A 263 -33.74 -52.70 -6.63
CA ALA A 263 -34.54 -52.60 -7.85
C ALA A 263 -33.62 -52.20 -9.00
N THR A 264 -33.47 -53.12 -9.94
CA THR A 264 -32.87 -52.91 -11.25
C THR A 264 -33.74 -51.93 -12.03
N ASP A 265 -33.17 -50.82 -12.49
CA ASP A 265 -33.70 -50.17 -13.67
C ASP A 265 -32.57 -49.66 -14.56
N SER A 266 -32.68 -50.05 -15.82
CA SER A 266 -31.68 -49.82 -16.86
C SER A 266 -31.99 -48.49 -17.53
N THR A 267 -31.23 -47.45 -17.19
CA THR A 267 -31.23 -46.20 -17.95
C THR A 267 -29.80 -45.84 -18.29
N THR A 268 -29.50 -45.91 -19.58
CA THR A 268 -28.25 -45.62 -20.26
C THR A 268 -27.58 -44.35 -19.72
N ALA A 269 -26.53 -44.52 -18.91
CA ALA A 269 -25.66 -43.43 -18.49
C ALA A 269 -24.70 -43.06 -19.65
N PRO A 270 -24.38 -41.76 -19.86
CA PRO A 270 -23.36 -41.35 -20.83
C PRO A 270 -22.01 -41.96 -20.46
N PRO A 271 -21.07 -42.15 -21.42
CA PRO A 271 -19.83 -42.88 -21.16
C PRO A 271 -19.10 -42.25 -19.99
N SER A 272 -18.91 -43.04 -18.92
CA SER A 272 -18.15 -42.64 -17.74
C SER A 272 -16.71 -42.40 -18.17
N VAL A 273 -16.36 -41.12 -18.32
CA VAL A 273 -14.99 -40.65 -18.59
C VAL A 273 -14.10 -41.24 -17.49
N SER A 274 -13.14 -42.09 -17.86
CA SER A 274 -12.26 -42.72 -16.88
C SER A 274 -11.50 -41.64 -16.08
N TRP A 275 -11.23 -41.88 -14.79
CA TRP A 275 -10.49 -40.94 -13.93
C TRP A 275 -9.14 -40.50 -14.53
N THR A 276 -8.50 -41.40 -15.30
CA THR A 276 -7.30 -41.11 -16.08
C THR A 276 -7.56 -40.11 -17.21
N GLN A 277 -8.69 -40.21 -17.91
CA GLN A 277 -9.08 -39.28 -18.96
C GLN A 277 -9.45 -37.89 -18.40
N PHE A 278 -10.08 -37.81 -17.22
CA PHE A 278 -10.32 -36.54 -16.53
C PHE A 278 -9.00 -35.85 -16.14
N ASN A 279 -8.04 -36.59 -15.59
CA ASN A 279 -6.73 -36.04 -15.22
C ASN A 279 -5.94 -35.55 -16.43
N ILE A 280 -6.03 -36.23 -17.57
CA ILE A 280 -5.40 -35.78 -18.83
C ILE A 280 -6.03 -34.48 -19.32
N ILE A 281 -7.36 -34.36 -19.25
CA ILE A 281 -8.08 -33.13 -19.64
C ILE A 281 -7.68 -31.98 -18.72
N VAL A 282 -7.65 -32.20 -17.41
CA VAL A 282 -7.24 -31.19 -16.43
C VAL A 282 -5.79 -30.75 -16.67
N LEU A 283 -4.88 -31.68 -16.91
CA LEU A 283 -3.48 -31.39 -17.20
C LEU A 283 -3.32 -30.60 -18.52
N ALA A 284 -4.07 -30.96 -19.56
CA ALA A 284 -4.08 -30.22 -20.82
C ALA A 284 -4.59 -28.78 -20.63
N VAL A 285 -5.65 -28.58 -19.83
CA VAL A 285 -6.18 -27.23 -19.52
C VAL A 285 -5.16 -26.42 -18.73
N ILE A 286 -4.49 -27.02 -17.73
CA ILE A 286 -3.44 -26.33 -16.96
C ILE A 286 -2.28 -25.91 -17.87
N ILE A 287 -1.82 -26.79 -18.77
CA ILE A 287 -0.74 -26.44 -19.72
C ILE A 287 -1.18 -25.28 -20.63
N VAL A 288 -2.40 -25.32 -21.17
CA VAL A 288 -2.92 -24.23 -22.02
C VAL A 288 -2.98 -22.91 -21.25
N VAL A 289 -3.44 -22.93 -19.99
CA VAL A 289 -3.49 -21.75 -19.13
C VAL A 289 -2.08 -21.21 -18.85
N VAL A 290 -1.13 -22.08 -18.53
CA VAL A 290 0.27 -21.69 -18.28
C VAL A 290 0.90 -21.08 -19.53
N VAL A 291 0.70 -21.69 -20.71
CA VAL A 291 1.20 -21.14 -21.99
C VAL A 291 0.56 -19.79 -22.30
N ALA A 292 -0.74 -19.63 -22.07
CA ALA A 292 -1.42 -18.35 -22.24
C ALA A 292 -0.88 -17.29 -21.27
N LEU A 293 -0.67 -17.62 -20.00
CA LEU A 293 -0.10 -16.71 -19.00
C LEU A 293 1.34 -16.31 -19.34
N MET A 294 2.18 -17.25 -19.81
CA MET A 294 3.53 -16.96 -20.27
C MET A 294 3.52 -16.07 -21.51
N GLY A 295 2.57 -16.28 -22.43
CA GLY A 295 2.34 -15.39 -23.57
C GLY A 295 1.92 -13.98 -23.17
N VAL A 296 1.01 -13.85 -22.20
CA VAL A 296 0.60 -12.55 -21.66
C VAL A 296 1.76 -11.87 -20.93
N ALA A 297 2.52 -12.58 -20.10
CA ALA A 297 3.69 -12.05 -19.40
C ALA A 297 4.77 -11.58 -20.40
N GLY A 298 5.03 -12.36 -21.45
CA GLY A 298 5.92 -11.97 -22.55
C GLY A 298 5.40 -10.74 -23.31
N GLY A 299 4.09 -10.67 -23.56
CA GLY A 299 3.43 -9.51 -24.17
C GLY A 299 3.55 -8.24 -23.31
N VAL A 300 3.32 -8.35 -22.00
CA VAL A 300 3.48 -7.23 -21.06
C VAL A 300 4.95 -6.80 -20.96
N TYR A 301 5.89 -7.75 -20.92
CA TYR A 301 7.32 -7.45 -20.88
C TYR A 301 7.77 -6.71 -22.15
N THR A 302 7.42 -7.21 -23.33
CA THR A 302 7.74 -6.57 -24.61
C THR A 302 7.03 -5.23 -24.80
N TYR A 303 5.79 -5.10 -24.33
CA TYR A 303 5.06 -3.83 -24.33
C TYR A 303 5.72 -2.79 -23.41
N ARG A 304 6.15 -3.20 -22.21
CA ARG A 304 6.86 -2.34 -21.26
C ARG A 304 8.21 -1.89 -21.82
N GLU A 305 8.94 -2.79 -22.48
CA GLU A 305 10.18 -2.48 -23.17
C GLU A 305 9.95 -1.49 -24.34
N TYR A 306 8.90 -1.70 -25.14
CA TYR A 306 8.51 -0.78 -26.21
C TYR A 306 8.12 0.62 -25.68
N GLN A 307 7.37 0.69 -24.59
CA GLN A 307 7.01 1.96 -23.94
C GLN A 307 8.24 2.67 -23.36
N ASN A 308 9.16 1.93 -22.74
CA ASN A 308 10.44 2.49 -22.28
C ASN A 308 11.26 3.06 -23.44
N ARG A 309 11.28 2.40 -24.61
CA ARG A 309 11.91 2.97 -25.81
C ARG A 309 11.20 4.23 -26.33
N LYS A 310 9.88 4.35 -26.16
CA LYS A 310 9.13 5.58 -26.50
C LYS A 310 9.36 6.72 -25.50
N LEU A 311 9.55 6.41 -24.21
CA LEU A 311 9.90 7.41 -23.20
C LEU A 311 11.35 7.92 -23.34
N ASN A 312 12.24 7.08 -23.90
CA ASN A 312 13.63 7.44 -24.21
C ASN A 312 13.85 7.91 -25.65
N ALA A 313 12.82 7.90 -26.51
CA ALA A 313 12.90 8.51 -27.82
C ALA A 313 12.74 10.02 -27.68
N PRO A 314 13.70 10.84 -28.16
CA PRO A 314 13.54 12.28 -28.15
C PRO A 314 12.28 12.65 -28.92
N PHE A 315 11.43 13.46 -28.29
CA PHE A 315 10.25 14.05 -28.90
C PHE A 315 10.69 14.82 -30.16
N TRP A 316 10.25 14.39 -31.34
CA TRP A 316 10.32 15.20 -32.56
C TRP A 316 8.87 15.45 -32.99
N THR A 317 8.34 16.63 -32.68
CA THR A 317 7.14 17.14 -33.36
C THR A 317 7.55 17.68 -34.72
N ILE A 318 7.03 17.08 -35.78
CA ILE A 318 7.11 17.63 -37.12
C ILE A 318 6.01 18.68 -37.24
N GLU A 319 6.32 19.97 -37.02
CA GLU A 319 5.46 21.06 -37.49
C GLU A 319 5.72 21.27 -38.98
N LEU A 320 4.72 20.96 -39.80
CA LEU A 320 4.73 21.29 -41.22
C LEU A 320 4.38 22.77 -41.38
N LYS A 321 5.39 23.61 -41.61
CA LYS A 321 5.20 24.97 -42.15
C LYS A 321 5.52 24.92 -43.64
N GLU A 322 4.54 25.38 -44.43
CA GLU A 322 4.49 25.28 -45.88
C GLU A 322 5.79 25.82 -46.53
N ASP A 323 6.41 24.95 -47.33
CA ASP A 323 7.48 25.19 -48.31
C ASP A 323 8.93 25.35 -47.83
N ASN A 324 9.26 24.95 -46.60
CA ASN A 324 10.63 24.85 -46.12
C ASN A 324 10.75 23.76 -45.04
N ILE A 325 11.38 22.62 -45.36
CA ILE A 325 11.78 21.64 -44.35
C ILE A 325 13.05 22.17 -43.67
N SER A 326 12.90 22.98 -42.63
CA SER A 326 14.01 23.29 -41.72
C SER A 326 13.97 22.34 -40.54
N PHE A 327 15.01 21.52 -40.40
CA PHE A 327 15.22 20.67 -39.22
C PHE A 327 15.96 21.51 -38.17
N SER A 328 15.25 22.13 -37.23
CA SER A 328 15.88 22.81 -36.09
C SER A 328 16.05 21.84 -34.92
N SER A 329 17.21 21.19 -34.85
CA SER A 329 17.63 20.45 -33.66
C SER A 329 18.08 21.43 -32.57
N TYR A 330 17.22 21.70 -31.59
CA TYR A 330 17.72 22.13 -30.29
C TYR A 330 18.28 20.89 -29.60
N HIS A 331 19.57 20.60 -29.81
CA HIS A 331 20.48 19.88 -28.92
C HIS A 331 21.68 19.39 -29.73
N ASP A 332 22.70 20.23 -29.82
CA ASP A 332 24.03 19.79 -30.21
C ASP A 332 25.04 20.43 -29.24
N SER A 333 25.34 19.71 -28.16
CA SER A 333 26.53 19.87 -27.29
C SER A 333 26.57 18.78 -26.22
N ILE A 334 26.68 17.51 -26.62
CA ILE A 334 27.42 16.50 -25.84
C ILE A 334 28.24 15.67 -26.84
N PRO A 335 29.58 15.66 -26.76
CA PRO A 335 30.44 14.83 -27.60
C PRO A 335 30.67 13.45 -26.98
N ASN A 336 31.04 12.50 -27.85
CA ASN A 336 31.72 11.22 -27.57
C ASN A 336 30.85 10.02 -27.17
N ALA A 337 30.39 9.29 -28.20
CA ALA A 337 30.37 7.83 -28.18
C ALA A 337 31.35 7.36 -29.28
N ASP A 338 32.52 6.88 -28.87
CA ASP A 338 33.54 6.33 -29.76
C ASP A 338 33.04 5.05 -30.43
N VAL A 339 33.02 5.06 -31.76
CA VAL A 339 33.02 3.88 -32.62
C VAL A 339 34.27 3.97 -33.49
N SER A 340 35.33 3.26 -33.09
CA SER A 340 36.34 2.68 -33.99
C SER A 340 37.27 1.80 -33.17
N GLY A 341 37.20 0.50 -33.43
CA GLY A 341 38.03 -0.53 -32.81
C GLY A 341 37.62 -1.91 -33.30
N LEU A 342 37.35 -2.05 -34.59
CA LEU A 342 37.18 -3.33 -35.25
C LEU A 342 38.12 -3.36 -36.47
N LEU A 343 38.82 -4.48 -36.60
CA LEU A 343 39.84 -4.87 -37.59
C LEU A 343 41.29 -4.62 -37.15
N GLU A 344 41.80 -5.53 -36.33
CA GLU A 344 43.04 -6.22 -36.70
C GLU A 344 42.86 -7.74 -36.57
N ASP A 345 43.29 -8.39 -37.64
CA ASP A 345 43.32 -9.80 -37.95
C ASP A 345 44.57 -10.41 -37.34
N GLU A 346 44.45 -11.50 -36.56
CA GLU A 346 45.49 -12.52 -36.51
C GLU A 346 44.90 -13.88 -36.14
N GLY A 347 45.14 -14.86 -37.00
CA GLY A 347 44.79 -16.26 -36.80
C GLY A 347 45.69 -16.94 -35.77
N GLY A 348 45.13 -17.89 -35.02
CA GLY A 348 45.90 -18.63 -34.03
C GLY A 348 45.09 -19.68 -33.27
N ASP A 349 44.80 -20.77 -33.97
CA ASP A 349 44.59 -22.14 -33.48
C ASP A 349 43.35 -22.50 -32.62
N VAL A 350 42.71 -23.57 -33.06
CA VAL A 350 41.57 -24.23 -32.44
C VAL A 350 42.10 -25.40 -31.64
N THR A 351 41.87 -25.41 -30.32
CA THR A 351 41.63 -26.69 -29.61
C THR A 351 40.44 -26.58 -28.67
N PRO A 352 39.50 -27.55 -28.71
CA PRO A 352 38.32 -27.54 -27.88
C PRO A 352 38.64 -28.19 -26.53
N ASN A 353 38.01 -27.72 -25.46
CA ASN A 353 37.33 -28.56 -24.46
C ASN A 353 36.76 -27.67 -23.36
N GLY A 354 35.43 -27.68 -23.26
CA GLY A 354 34.71 -26.96 -22.23
C GLY A 354 34.96 -27.54 -20.84
N GLN A 355 35.03 -26.65 -19.85
CA GLN A 355 34.58 -26.95 -18.51
C GLN A 355 34.17 -25.63 -17.84
N LEU A 356 32.87 -25.50 -17.54
CA LEU A 356 32.34 -24.48 -16.65
C LEU A 356 32.85 -24.76 -15.23
N ALA A 357 33.66 -23.85 -14.67
CA ALA A 357 33.99 -23.85 -13.26
C ALA A 357 33.24 -22.70 -12.58
N LEU A 358 32.24 -23.05 -11.76
CA LEU A 358 31.68 -22.14 -10.75
C LEU A 358 32.76 -21.87 -9.69
N SER A 359 33.07 -20.60 -9.46
CA SER A 359 33.80 -20.16 -8.27
C SER A 359 33.16 -18.89 -7.71
N GLY A 360 32.41 -19.04 -6.62
CA GLY A 360 32.12 -17.92 -5.72
C GLY A 360 33.29 -17.69 -4.76
N PRO A 361 33.43 -16.49 -4.18
CA PRO A 361 34.14 -16.30 -2.92
C PRO A 361 33.16 -15.76 -1.87
N ALA A 362 32.88 -16.46 -0.76
CA ALA A 362 33.78 -16.76 0.36
C ALA A 362 34.46 -15.50 0.93
N ASN A 363 33.98 -15.13 2.12
CA ASN A 363 34.54 -14.16 3.05
C ASN A 363 36.08 -14.19 3.13
N LEU A 364 36.70 -13.01 3.18
CA LEU A 364 38.01 -12.85 3.79
C LEU A 364 38.05 -11.58 4.65
N TYR A 365 38.07 -11.81 5.94
CA TYR A 365 38.43 -10.90 7.02
C TYR A 365 39.91 -10.50 6.86
N LYS A 366 40.29 -9.27 7.27
CA LYS A 366 41.10 -9.01 8.48
C LYS A 366 41.90 -7.70 8.41
N ALA A 367 41.91 -7.05 9.58
CA ALA A 367 42.82 -6.03 10.13
C ALA A 367 42.75 -4.62 9.53
#